data_AF-A0A0P7UT30-F1
#
_entry.id   AF-A0A0P7UT30-F1
#
_cell.length_a   1.000
_cell.length_b   1.000
_cell.length_c   1.000
_cell.angle_alpha   90.00
_cell.angle_beta   90.00
_cell.angle_gamma   90.00
#
_symmetry.space_group_name_H-M   'P 1'
#
loop_
_entity.id
_entity.type
_entity.pdbx_description
1 polymer ?
#
loop_
_entity_poly.entity_id
_entity_poly.type
_entity_poly.pdbx_seq_one_letter_code
_entity_poly.pdbx_strand_id
1 'polypeptide(L)'
;MSSGGYPQSRPQRDKAGDSYERKRERGEPSNKRAKPLSRVTSLANLIPPVKSAPLKRIGQTLQRSISFRSESRTDILPPRPWSRPAPPAVAKRRDSKLWSETFDVRLGHMLSSKEIKRQEAIFELSQGEQDLIEDLKLAKKAYHDPMLKLSIMSEQELNQIFGTLDSLIPLHEDLLSRLREARKPDGSTEHVGHILVNWLPCLDSYNSYCSNQVAAKALLDHKKQDHRVHDFLQRCLESPFSRKLDLWNFLDIPRSRLVKYPLLLREILKHTPNDHPDRQHLEEAINMIQGIVAEINMQTGESECRYYKERLLYLEESQRDLLIESSRVLSCHGELKNNRGAKLHVFLFQDVLVITRTVSHNEQLCYQLYRQPIPVRDLEWEDLPDGEIRLGGSIRGAFSNNERTKNFFRVTFRSSGQLHSHCFQASDAFNKQQWLNCIRQAKLAAGGGSSSSDPGPPHTPLPFSSEATPRLERMDRSDSETSDYSMDTSEASTDFPQMEHTESSNRPPEL
;
A
#
# COMPACT_ATOMS: atom_id res chain seq x y z
N MET A 1 -49.02 5.08 76.97
CA MET A 1 -49.90 4.02 77.53
C MET A 1 -50.07 2.92 76.48
N SER A 2 -50.51 1.73 76.88
CA SER A 2 -50.58 0.48 76.11
C SER A 2 -51.35 0.60 74.77
N SER A 3 -50.98 0.01 73.62
CA SER A 3 -50.72 -1.41 73.20
C SER A 3 -51.96 -2.14 72.66
N GLY A 4 -51.80 -2.89 71.55
CA GLY A 4 -52.79 -3.83 71.00
C GLY A 4 -52.42 -4.38 69.61
N GLY A 5 -52.76 -5.63 69.29
CA GLY A 5 -52.52 -6.25 67.96
C GLY A 5 -52.75 -7.76 67.89
N TYR A 6 -52.57 -8.35 66.69
CA TYR A 6 -52.71 -9.79 66.33
C TYR A 6 -54.16 -10.36 66.39
N PRO A 7 -54.48 -11.56 65.81
CA PRO A 7 -53.61 -12.67 65.37
C PRO A 7 -53.79 -13.20 63.91
N GLN A 8 -53.12 -14.33 63.62
CA GLN A 8 -52.99 -15.03 62.33
C GLN A 8 -53.97 -16.23 62.19
N SER A 9 -54.04 -16.88 61.01
CA SER A 9 -53.93 -18.36 60.86
C SER A 9 -53.87 -18.89 59.41
N ARG A 10 -53.42 -20.15 59.26
CA ARG A 10 -53.35 -20.99 58.03
C ARG A 10 -53.93 -22.39 58.33
N PRO A 11 -54.27 -23.20 57.30
CA PRO A 11 -53.97 -24.64 57.35
C PRO A 11 -53.33 -25.19 56.03
N GLN A 12 -53.18 -26.52 55.92
CA GLN A 12 -52.14 -27.16 55.08
C GLN A 12 -52.40 -28.68 54.79
N ARG A 13 -52.14 -29.15 53.54
CA ARG A 13 -51.92 -30.57 53.09
C ARG A 13 -53.12 -31.56 53.20
N ASP A 14 -53.12 -32.81 52.68
CA ASP A 14 -52.17 -33.66 51.88
C ASP A 14 -52.95 -34.74 51.05
N LYS A 15 -52.35 -35.28 49.95
CA LYS A 15 -52.35 -36.70 49.40
C LYS A 15 -53.64 -37.59 49.32
N ALA A 16 -53.76 -38.67 48.52
CA ALA A 16 -53.03 -39.26 47.36
C ALA A 16 -53.84 -40.41 46.69
N GLY A 17 -53.42 -40.86 45.49
CA GLY A 17 -53.44 -42.27 45.02
C GLY A 17 -54.15 -42.53 43.66
N ASP A 18 -53.52 -43.05 42.58
CA ASP A 18 -52.94 -44.40 42.26
C ASP A 18 -53.99 -45.46 41.82
N SER A 19 -53.80 -46.37 40.85
CA SER A 19 -52.94 -46.47 39.63
C SER A 19 -53.36 -47.71 38.79
N TYR A 20 -53.06 -47.77 37.48
CA TYR A 20 -53.05 -49.03 36.68
C TYR A 20 -52.20 -48.93 35.38
N GLU A 21 -51.47 -50.01 35.05
CA GLU A 21 -50.63 -50.19 33.85
C GLU A 21 -51.41 -50.84 32.67
N ARG A 22 -50.92 -51.00 31.42
CA ARG A 22 -49.56 -51.24 30.83
C ARG A 22 -49.58 -50.68 29.36
N LYS A 23 -48.64 -50.84 28.40
CA LYS A 23 -47.56 -51.82 28.10
C LYS A 23 -46.42 -51.17 27.27
N ARG A 24 -45.92 -51.83 26.20
CA ARG A 24 -44.87 -51.43 25.23
C ARG A 24 -45.22 -52.06 23.85
N GLU A 25 -44.63 -51.75 22.67
CA GLU A 25 -43.24 -51.40 22.30
C GLU A 25 -43.08 -50.65 20.93
N ARG A 26 -41.83 -50.19 20.67
CA ARG A 26 -41.12 -49.98 19.36
C ARG A 26 -41.54 -48.84 18.40
N GLY A 27 -40.52 -48.13 17.90
CA GLY A 27 -40.58 -47.18 16.77
C GLY A 27 -39.58 -46.01 16.92
N GLU A 28 -38.74 -45.76 15.92
CA GLU A 28 -37.82 -44.59 15.88
C GLU A 28 -38.51 -43.32 15.34
N PRO A 29 -37.90 -42.15 15.58
CA PRO A 29 -37.81 -41.12 14.56
C PRO A 29 -36.35 -40.73 14.25
N SER A 30 -35.88 -41.10 13.05
CA SER A 30 -34.52 -40.79 12.56
C SER A 30 -34.49 -39.57 11.64
N ASN A 31 -33.57 -38.64 11.94
CA ASN A 31 -32.97 -37.66 11.01
C ASN A 31 -33.86 -36.83 10.06
N LYS A 32 -34.20 -35.60 10.47
CA LYS A 32 -34.02 -34.40 9.60
C LYS A 32 -33.35 -33.26 10.38
N ARG A 33 -32.02 -33.25 10.34
CA ARG A 33 -31.14 -32.27 10.99
C ARG A 33 -31.24 -30.90 10.30
N ALA A 34 -31.89 -29.93 10.92
CA ALA A 34 -31.79 -28.53 10.49
C ALA A 34 -30.33 -28.08 10.55
N LYS A 35 -29.77 -27.66 9.41
CA LYS A 35 -28.39 -27.14 9.35
C LYS A 35 -28.41 -25.68 9.80
N PRO A 36 -27.61 -25.26 10.81
CA PRO A 36 -27.41 -23.83 11.06
C PRO A 36 -26.73 -23.20 9.84
N LEU A 37 -27.09 -21.95 9.53
CA LEU A 37 -26.47 -21.18 8.45
C LEU A 37 -24.95 -21.09 8.68
N SER A 38 -24.18 -21.30 7.61
CA SER A 38 -22.73 -21.24 7.66
C SER A 38 -22.26 -19.83 8.03
N ARG A 39 -21.57 -19.69 9.16
CA ARG A 39 -20.85 -18.46 9.53
C ARG A 39 -19.82 -18.15 8.45
N VAL A 40 -20.12 -17.21 7.57
CA VAL A 40 -19.13 -16.61 6.68
C VAL A 40 -18.21 -15.74 7.55
N THR A 41 -16.92 -16.02 7.53
CA THR A 41 -15.93 -15.24 8.27
C THR A 41 -15.79 -13.85 7.65
N SER A 42 -16.11 -12.80 8.42
CA SER A 42 -15.73 -11.43 8.07
C SER A 42 -14.22 -11.35 7.81
N LEU A 43 -13.84 -10.65 6.73
CA LEU A 43 -12.45 -10.44 6.32
C LEU A 43 -11.64 -9.61 7.33
N ALA A 44 -12.31 -8.96 8.30
CA ALA A 44 -11.68 -8.26 9.43
C ALA A 44 -10.72 -9.13 10.26
N ASN A 45 -10.79 -10.47 10.15
CA ASN A 45 -9.89 -11.41 10.84
C ASN A 45 -8.65 -11.84 10.01
N LEU A 46 -8.45 -11.33 8.79
CA LEU A 46 -7.32 -11.72 7.93
C LEU A 46 -6.19 -10.68 7.80
N ILE A 47 -6.29 -9.51 8.45
CA ILE A 47 -5.24 -8.48 8.44
C ILE A 47 -4.88 -8.09 9.89
N PRO A 48 -3.74 -8.55 10.42
CA PRO A 48 -3.18 -8.04 11.68
C PRO A 48 -2.81 -6.55 11.57
N PRO A 49 -2.68 -5.81 12.70
CA PRO A 49 -2.02 -4.50 12.69
C PRO A 49 -0.62 -4.64 12.09
N VAL A 50 -0.23 -3.66 11.27
CA VAL A 50 0.76 -3.83 10.20
C VAL A 50 2.08 -4.44 10.68
N LYS A 51 2.33 -5.68 10.23
CA LYS A 51 3.68 -6.15 9.92
C LYS A 51 3.76 -6.35 8.40
N SER A 52 4.79 -5.78 7.80
CA SER A 52 4.95 -5.65 6.34
C SER A 52 5.28 -6.99 5.66
N ALA A 53 4.26 -7.78 5.35
CA ALA A 53 4.34 -8.88 4.40
C ALA A 53 4.07 -8.38 2.96
N PRO A 54 4.82 -8.81 1.93
CA PRO A 54 4.78 -8.19 0.61
C PRO A 54 3.54 -8.58 -0.22
N LEU A 55 2.56 -7.67 -0.29
CA LEU A 55 1.41 -7.77 -1.19
C LEU A 55 1.86 -7.66 -2.66
N LYS A 56 1.70 -8.75 -3.43
CA LYS A 56 2.16 -8.79 -4.82
C LYS A 56 1.27 -7.96 -5.77
N ARG A 57 1.92 -7.17 -6.61
CA ARG A 57 1.47 -6.68 -7.95
C ARG A 57 0.41 -5.55 -8.03
N ILE A 58 -0.22 -5.06 -6.96
CA ILE A 58 -1.08 -3.85 -7.05
C ILE A 58 -0.63 -2.70 -6.12
N GLY A 59 -0.22 -2.98 -4.87
CA GLY A 59 0.16 -1.94 -3.90
C GLY A 59 1.51 -1.22 -4.14
N GLN A 60 2.23 -1.54 -5.23
CA GLN A 60 3.63 -1.10 -5.40
C GLN A 60 3.80 0.36 -5.83
N THR A 61 2.78 1.02 -6.37
CA THR A 61 2.91 2.39 -6.90
C THR A 61 3.19 3.39 -5.77
N LEU A 62 2.45 3.29 -4.66
CA LEU A 62 2.49 4.22 -3.53
C LEU A 62 3.44 3.80 -2.39
N GLN A 63 4.44 2.97 -2.72
CA GLN A 63 5.57 2.66 -1.84
C GLN A 63 6.93 3.05 -2.46
N ARG A 64 6.92 3.76 -3.61
CA ARG A 64 8.15 4.20 -4.29
C ARG A 64 8.79 5.44 -3.66
N SER A 65 7.96 6.34 -3.11
CA SER A 65 8.36 7.66 -2.59
C SER A 65 8.15 7.77 -1.07
N ILE A 66 8.73 6.84 -0.31
CA ILE A 66 8.79 6.91 1.16
C ILE A 66 10.14 6.37 1.64
N SER A 67 11.10 7.29 1.80
CA SER A 67 12.33 7.18 2.61
C SER A 67 12.58 5.83 3.33
N PHE A 68 13.53 5.04 2.82
CA PHE A 68 13.97 3.79 3.45
C PHE A 68 14.57 4.03 4.85
N ARG A 69 13.78 3.82 5.90
CA ARG A 69 14.27 3.82 7.29
C ARG A 69 14.52 2.41 7.81
N SER A 70 15.78 2.16 8.15
CA SER A 70 16.15 1.21 9.20
C SER A 70 15.37 1.53 10.48
N GLU A 71 14.76 0.53 11.10
CA GLU A 71 14.39 0.62 12.51
C GLU A 71 15.67 0.83 13.33
N SER A 72 15.78 1.95 14.03
CA SER A 72 16.79 2.14 15.06
C SER A 72 16.43 1.22 16.21
N ARG A 73 17.14 0.10 16.37
CA ARG A 73 17.04 -0.77 17.55
C ARG A 73 17.10 0.09 18.80
N THR A 74 16.09 -0.02 19.66
CA THR A 74 16.16 0.50 21.02
C THR A 74 17.23 -0.29 21.78
N ASP A 75 18.22 0.41 22.33
CA ASP A 75 19.21 -0.22 23.20
C ASP A 75 18.53 -0.74 24.46
N ILE A 76 18.58 -2.06 24.65
CA ILE A 76 17.95 -2.75 25.77
C ILE A 76 18.81 -2.52 27.02
N LEU A 77 18.53 -1.44 27.74
CA LEU A 77 19.01 -1.27 29.10
C LEU A 77 18.51 -2.45 29.98
N PRO A 78 19.35 -3.02 30.85
CA PRO A 78 18.95 -4.13 31.70
C PRO A 78 17.83 -3.69 32.66
N PRO A 79 16.80 -4.54 32.91
CA PRO A 79 15.65 -4.16 33.70
C PRO A 79 16.05 -3.86 35.15
N ARG A 80 15.57 -2.73 35.69
CA ARG A 80 15.65 -2.46 37.14
C ARG A 80 14.99 -3.62 37.91
N PRO A 81 15.65 -4.19 38.94
CA PRO A 81 14.96 -5.07 39.84
C PRO A 81 13.85 -4.29 40.58
N TRP A 82 12.70 -4.94 40.74
CA TRP A 82 11.54 -4.52 41.54
C TRP A 82 10.65 -3.43 40.88
N SER A 83 9.83 -3.88 39.94
CA SER A 83 8.53 -3.26 39.64
C SER A 83 7.48 -4.39 39.59
N ARG A 84 6.35 -4.23 40.27
CA ARG A 84 5.25 -5.21 40.15
C ARG A 84 4.70 -5.17 38.72
N PRO A 85 4.35 -6.32 38.11
CA PRO A 85 3.63 -6.31 36.84
C PRO A 85 2.24 -5.70 37.06
N ALA A 86 2.03 -4.50 36.51
CA ALA A 86 0.68 -3.97 36.33
C ALA A 86 -0.07 -4.89 35.34
N PRO A 87 -1.38 -5.12 35.51
CA PRO A 87 -2.16 -5.86 34.53
C PRO A 87 -2.07 -5.14 33.17
N PRO A 88 -1.95 -5.88 32.04
CA PRO A 88 -1.83 -5.26 30.74
C PRO A 88 -3.06 -4.38 30.47
N ALA A 89 -2.83 -3.08 30.26
CA ALA A 89 -3.90 -2.15 29.94
C ALA A 89 -4.60 -2.63 28.66
N VAL A 90 -5.86 -3.02 28.79
CA VAL A 90 -6.66 -3.52 27.67
C VAL A 90 -6.88 -2.35 26.70
N ALA A 91 -6.03 -2.29 25.67
CA ALA A 91 -6.26 -1.43 24.52
C ALA A 91 -7.61 -1.85 23.93
N LYS A 92 -8.63 -1.00 24.09
CA LYS A 92 -9.95 -1.22 23.49
C LYS A 92 -9.74 -1.30 21.98
N ARG A 93 -9.86 -2.50 21.41
CA ARG A 93 -10.10 -2.64 19.98
C ARG A 93 -11.43 -1.95 19.68
N ARG A 94 -11.56 -1.34 18.50
CA ARG A 94 -12.86 -0.86 18.04
C ARG A 94 -13.83 -2.03 18.02
N ASP A 95 -15.03 -1.83 18.56
CA ASP A 95 -16.11 -2.79 18.45
C ASP A 95 -16.54 -2.82 16.97
N SER A 96 -16.12 -3.88 16.26
CA SER A 96 -16.34 -4.04 14.83
C SER A 96 -17.80 -4.37 14.54
N LYS A 97 -18.65 -3.34 14.59
CA LYS A 97 -20.09 -3.44 14.35
C LYS A 97 -20.36 -4.09 13.00
N LEU A 98 -21.14 -5.16 13.01
CA LEU A 98 -21.49 -5.88 11.78
C LEU A 98 -22.69 -5.21 11.10
N TRP A 99 -22.78 -5.26 9.77
CA TRP A 99 -23.95 -4.75 9.04
C TRP A 99 -25.25 -5.41 9.53
N SER A 100 -25.20 -6.72 9.79
CA SER A 100 -26.30 -7.53 10.34
C SER A 100 -26.75 -7.13 11.76
N GLU A 101 -25.99 -6.30 12.48
CA GLU A 101 -26.39 -5.70 13.77
C GLU A 101 -27.08 -4.32 13.59
N THR A 102 -27.29 -3.88 12.34
CA THR A 102 -27.83 -2.56 11.99
C THR A 102 -28.98 -2.60 10.98
N PHE A 103 -29.61 -3.75 10.82
CA PHE A 103 -30.54 -4.05 9.75
C PHE A 103 -31.68 -4.95 10.30
N ASP A 104 -32.92 -4.78 9.82
CA ASP A 104 -34.03 -5.61 10.32
C ASP A 104 -33.90 -7.06 9.80
N VAL A 105 -33.58 -7.96 10.72
CA VAL A 105 -33.49 -9.41 10.53
C VAL A 105 -34.70 -9.97 9.78
N ARG A 106 -35.90 -9.38 9.93
CA ARG A 106 -37.12 -9.80 9.23
C ARG A 106 -37.02 -9.68 7.70
N LEU A 107 -36.38 -8.63 7.18
CA LEU A 107 -36.13 -8.47 5.74
C LEU A 107 -34.93 -9.29 5.25
N GLY A 108 -34.02 -9.68 6.14
CA GLY A 108 -32.81 -10.44 5.78
C GLY A 108 -33.08 -11.81 5.18
N HIS A 109 -34.23 -12.39 5.50
CA HIS A 109 -34.72 -13.64 4.90
C HIS A 109 -35.22 -13.48 3.45
N MET A 110 -35.37 -12.25 2.95
CA MET A 110 -35.83 -11.95 1.58
C MET A 110 -34.70 -11.51 0.64
N LEU A 111 -33.53 -11.12 1.16
CA LEU A 111 -32.39 -10.69 0.34
C LEU A 111 -31.55 -11.87 -0.15
N SER A 112 -31.03 -11.78 -1.38
CA SER A 112 -30.10 -12.78 -1.91
C SER A 112 -28.74 -12.72 -1.21
N SER A 113 -28.01 -13.84 -1.16
CA SER A 113 -26.65 -13.86 -0.60
C SER A 113 -25.65 -12.98 -1.37
N LYS A 114 -25.97 -12.58 -2.61
CA LYS A 114 -25.19 -11.59 -3.36
C LYS A 114 -25.49 -10.17 -2.86
N GLU A 115 -26.77 -9.85 -2.70
CA GLU A 115 -27.20 -8.52 -2.22
C GLU A 115 -26.77 -8.26 -0.77
N ILE A 116 -26.83 -9.26 0.12
CA ILE A 116 -26.29 -9.15 1.48
C ILE A 116 -24.81 -8.70 1.44
N LYS A 117 -23.99 -9.28 0.55
CA LYS A 117 -22.58 -8.90 0.42
C LYS A 117 -22.37 -7.52 -0.20
N ARG A 118 -23.28 -7.06 -1.07
CA ARG A 118 -23.27 -5.69 -1.58
C ARG A 118 -23.53 -4.70 -0.44
N GLN A 119 -24.54 -4.97 0.39
CA GLN A 119 -24.85 -4.17 1.57
C GLN A 119 -23.73 -4.20 2.62
N GLU A 120 -23.11 -5.35 2.88
CA GLU A 120 -21.92 -5.47 3.74
C GLU A 120 -20.75 -4.61 3.23
N ALA A 121 -20.46 -4.61 1.92
CA ALA A 121 -19.39 -3.81 1.33
C ALA A 121 -19.69 -2.29 1.34
N ILE A 122 -20.93 -1.88 1.09
CA ILE A 122 -21.38 -0.48 1.24
C ILE A 122 -21.27 -0.03 2.71
N PHE A 123 -21.61 -0.91 3.65
CA PHE A 123 -21.49 -0.62 5.07
C PHE A 123 -20.02 -0.53 5.51
N GLU A 124 -19.14 -1.42 5.05
CA GLU A 124 -17.68 -1.36 5.30
C GLU A 124 -17.06 -0.05 4.78
N LEU A 125 -17.47 0.42 3.59
CA LEU A 125 -17.12 1.75 3.10
C LEU A 125 -17.52 2.82 4.14
N SER A 126 -18.79 2.87 4.55
CA SER A 126 -19.31 3.89 5.48
C SER A 126 -18.67 3.85 6.88
N GLN A 127 -18.42 2.67 7.44
CA GLN A 127 -17.72 2.52 8.72
C GLN A 127 -16.27 2.97 8.59
N GLY A 128 -15.61 2.69 7.47
CA GLY A 128 -14.25 3.15 7.22
C GLY A 128 -14.10 4.67 7.07
N GLU A 129 -15.17 5.40 6.71
CA GLU A 129 -15.19 6.87 6.76
C GLU A 129 -15.34 7.36 8.22
N GLN A 130 -16.24 6.76 9.01
CA GLN A 130 -16.40 7.08 10.44
C GLN A 130 -15.08 6.83 11.21
N ASP A 131 -14.45 5.67 10.99
CA ASP A 131 -13.17 5.26 11.58
C ASP A 131 -12.05 6.26 11.27
N LEU A 132 -12.01 6.76 10.03
CA LEU A 132 -11.09 7.77 9.55
C LEU A 132 -11.33 9.11 10.24
N ILE A 133 -12.56 9.64 10.20
CA ILE A 133 -12.94 10.94 10.80
C ILE A 133 -12.59 10.97 12.29
N GLU A 134 -12.84 9.87 13.00
CA GLU A 134 -12.43 9.70 14.40
C GLU A 134 -10.92 9.73 14.58
N ASP A 135 -10.16 9.01 13.75
CA ASP A 135 -8.71 8.93 13.86
C ASP A 135 -8.00 10.24 13.48
N LEU A 136 -8.54 11.01 12.52
CA LEU A 136 -8.05 12.36 12.22
C LEU A 136 -8.32 13.33 13.38
N LYS A 137 -9.55 13.31 13.92
CA LYS A 137 -9.92 14.11 15.10
C LYS A 137 -9.13 13.71 16.35
N LEU A 138 -8.76 12.44 16.47
CA LEU A 138 -7.88 11.95 17.55
C LEU A 138 -6.44 12.41 17.36
N ALA A 139 -5.90 12.35 16.13
CA ALA A 139 -4.57 12.86 15.82
C ALA A 139 -4.42 14.33 16.23
N LYS A 140 -5.42 15.17 15.93
CA LYS A 140 -5.45 16.56 16.42
C LYS A 140 -5.52 16.62 17.96
N LYS A 141 -6.60 16.10 18.55
CA LYS A 141 -6.92 16.32 19.97
C LYS A 141 -5.94 15.67 20.96
N ALA A 142 -5.27 14.58 20.56
CA ALA A 142 -4.37 13.82 21.44
C ALA A 142 -2.87 14.05 21.15
N TYR A 143 -2.51 14.64 20.02
CA TYR A 143 -1.11 14.96 19.69
C TYR A 143 -0.91 16.45 19.38
N HIS A 144 -1.59 17.02 18.38
CA HIS A 144 -1.43 18.43 18.01
C HIS A 144 -1.74 19.39 19.17
N ASP A 145 -2.99 19.38 19.66
CA ASP A 145 -3.47 20.38 20.62
C ASP A 145 -2.71 20.33 21.97
N PRO A 146 -2.34 19.14 22.52
CA PRO A 146 -1.50 19.08 23.71
C PRO A 146 -0.06 19.54 23.46
N MET A 147 0.54 19.25 22.30
CA MET A 147 1.91 19.71 22.01
C MET A 147 1.98 21.23 21.81
N LEU A 148 0.95 21.84 21.23
CA LEU A 148 0.82 23.30 21.15
C LEU A 148 0.65 23.91 22.55
N LYS A 149 -0.33 23.41 23.32
CA LYS A 149 -0.69 23.95 24.64
C LYS A 149 0.41 23.80 25.70
N LEU A 150 1.24 22.76 25.58
CA LEU A 150 2.40 22.53 26.46
C LEU A 150 3.71 23.08 25.88
N SER A 151 3.65 23.77 24.73
CA SER A 151 4.80 24.35 24.01
C SER A 151 5.93 23.32 23.82
N ILE A 152 5.57 22.10 23.41
CA ILE A 152 6.48 20.98 23.15
C ILE A 152 7.10 21.11 21.74
N MET A 153 6.34 21.64 20.79
CA MET A 153 6.80 22.14 19.49
C MET A 153 6.14 23.50 19.22
N SER A 154 6.71 24.28 18.30
CA SER A 154 6.12 25.57 17.91
C SER A 154 4.88 25.39 17.04
N GLU A 155 4.05 26.43 16.93
CA GLU A 155 2.90 26.43 16.04
C GLU A 155 3.31 26.20 14.57
N GLN A 156 4.42 26.80 14.13
CA GLN A 156 4.99 26.59 12.79
C GLN A 156 5.41 25.13 12.56
N GLU A 157 6.05 24.50 13.56
CA GLU A 157 6.48 23.09 13.49
C GLU A 157 5.28 22.13 13.46
N LEU A 158 4.24 22.43 14.23
CA LEU A 158 3.00 21.67 14.27
C LEU A 158 2.21 21.83 12.96
N ASN A 159 2.09 23.04 12.43
CA ASN A 159 1.50 23.30 11.11
C ASN A 159 2.29 22.60 9.99
N GLN A 160 3.62 22.46 10.10
CA GLN A 160 4.41 21.68 9.13
C GLN A 160 4.22 20.16 9.27
N ILE A 161 4.10 19.62 10.50
CA ILE A 161 3.93 18.18 10.74
C ILE A 161 2.50 17.69 10.44
N PHE A 162 1.49 18.42 10.90
CA PHE A 162 0.09 18.07 10.70
C PHE A 162 -0.47 18.63 9.39
N GLY A 163 0.14 19.67 8.81
CA GLY A 163 -0.22 20.19 7.49
C GLY A 163 -1.71 20.52 7.37
N THR A 164 -2.31 20.07 6.27
CA THR A 164 -3.73 20.24 5.95
C THR A 164 -4.63 19.10 6.48
N LEU A 165 -4.20 18.30 7.46
CA LEU A 165 -4.94 17.13 7.96
C LEU A 165 -6.40 17.46 8.33
N ASP A 166 -6.62 18.62 8.96
CA ASP A 166 -7.94 19.07 9.38
C ASP A 166 -8.86 19.43 8.21
N SER A 167 -8.33 19.89 7.07
CA SER A 167 -9.16 20.24 5.90
C SER A 167 -9.63 19.00 5.12
N LEU A 168 -9.08 17.82 5.43
CA LEU A 168 -9.59 16.55 4.89
C LEU A 168 -10.85 16.11 5.63
N ILE A 169 -11.00 16.42 6.92
CA ILE A 169 -12.10 15.95 7.77
C ILE A 169 -13.50 16.26 7.17
N PRO A 170 -13.81 17.50 6.73
CA PRO A 170 -15.13 17.82 6.18
C PRO A 170 -15.49 17.03 4.92
N LEU A 171 -14.48 16.63 4.11
CA LEU A 171 -14.69 15.86 2.88
C LEU A 171 -15.30 14.48 3.19
N HIS A 172 -14.79 13.84 4.24
CA HIS A 172 -15.28 12.53 4.68
C HIS A 172 -16.59 12.65 5.46
N GLU A 173 -16.81 13.75 6.18
CA GLU A 173 -18.10 14.03 6.82
C GLU A 173 -19.23 14.22 5.79
N ASP A 174 -18.95 14.88 4.66
CA ASP A 174 -19.89 15.00 3.53
C ASP A 174 -20.25 13.64 2.91
N LEU A 175 -19.26 12.82 2.53
CA LEU A 175 -19.51 11.46 2.02
C LEU A 175 -20.32 10.62 3.02
N LEU A 176 -19.95 10.69 4.30
CA LEU A 176 -20.62 9.93 5.34
C LEU A 176 -22.04 10.43 5.62
N SER A 177 -22.35 11.71 5.39
CA SER A 177 -23.72 12.23 5.41
C SER A 177 -24.53 11.67 4.24
N ARG A 178 -24.02 11.79 3.01
CA ARG A 178 -24.68 11.27 1.80
C ARG A 178 -24.93 9.77 1.85
N LEU A 179 -23.98 8.99 2.37
CA LEU A 179 -24.14 7.54 2.58
C LEU A 179 -25.16 7.19 3.70
N ARG A 180 -25.38 8.09 4.66
CA ARG A 180 -26.45 7.94 5.68
C ARG A 180 -27.82 8.33 5.12
N GLU A 181 -27.89 9.39 4.33
CA GLU A 181 -29.11 9.88 3.69
C GLU A 181 -29.65 8.91 2.64
N ALA A 182 -28.76 8.26 1.88
CA ALA A 182 -29.12 7.20 0.93
C ALA A 182 -29.52 5.86 1.59
N ARG A 183 -29.36 5.73 2.93
CA ARG A 183 -29.69 4.51 3.66
C ARG A 183 -31.15 4.52 4.10
N LYS A 184 -31.91 3.54 3.64
CA LYS A 184 -33.33 3.34 3.97
C LYS A 184 -33.53 2.96 5.44
N PRO A 185 -34.74 3.18 6.01
CA PRO A 185 -35.05 2.81 7.39
C PRO A 185 -34.90 1.32 7.74
N ASP A 186 -34.92 0.43 6.74
CA ASP A 186 -34.65 -1.01 6.92
C ASP A 186 -33.15 -1.34 7.13
N GLY A 187 -32.26 -0.38 6.84
CA GLY A 187 -30.81 -0.54 6.92
C GLY A 187 -30.13 -0.90 5.59
N SER A 188 -30.86 -0.95 4.48
CA SER A 188 -30.31 -1.12 3.12
C SER A 188 -29.99 0.22 2.45
N THR A 189 -29.08 0.20 1.47
CA THR A 189 -28.76 1.33 0.58
C THR A 189 -28.93 0.87 -0.85
N GLU A 190 -29.79 1.54 -1.62
CA GLU A 190 -30.12 1.10 -2.98
C GLU A 190 -29.02 1.46 -3.97
N HIS A 191 -28.71 2.76 -4.08
CA HIS A 191 -27.77 3.34 -5.04
C HIS A 191 -26.64 4.09 -4.34
N VAL A 192 -25.39 3.81 -4.70
CA VAL A 192 -24.19 4.50 -4.17
C VAL A 192 -23.23 5.03 -5.24
N GLY A 193 -23.33 4.54 -6.48
CA GLY A 193 -22.35 4.85 -7.53
C GLY A 193 -22.32 6.35 -7.86
N HIS A 194 -23.50 6.94 -8.07
CA HIS A 194 -23.64 8.38 -8.34
C HIS A 194 -23.14 9.26 -7.17
N ILE A 195 -23.24 8.80 -5.92
CA ILE A 195 -22.70 9.51 -4.75
C ILE A 195 -21.17 9.54 -4.83
N LEU A 196 -20.57 8.40 -5.18
CA LEU A 196 -19.12 8.25 -5.32
C LEU A 196 -18.57 9.06 -6.49
N VAL A 197 -19.18 8.99 -7.68
CA VAL A 197 -18.79 9.81 -8.85
C VAL A 197 -18.79 11.30 -8.52
N ASN A 198 -19.86 11.80 -7.87
CA ASN A 198 -19.97 13.22 -7.50
C ASN A 198 -19.04 13.65 -6.36
N TRP A 199 -18.63 12.74 -5.48
CA TRP A 199 -17.77 13.05 -4.33
C TRP A 199 -16.28 12.97 -4.65
N LEU A 200 -15.85 11.94 -5.40
CA LEU A 200 -14.44 11.63 -5.63
C LEU A 200 -13.56 12.82 -6.07
N PRO A 201 -14.00 13.78 -6.92
CA PRO A 201 -13.19 14.94 -7.28
C PRO A 201 -12.72 15.81 -6.10
N CYS A 202 -13.39 15.81 -4.94
CA CYS A 202 -12.93 16.60 -3.81
C CYS A 202 -11.62 16.07 -3.19
N LEU A 203 -11.24 14.82 -3.52
CA LEU A 203 -10.01 14.19 -3.04
C LEU A 203 -8.73 14.83 -3.59
N ASP A 204 -8.78 15.68 -4.62
CA ASP A 204 -7.61 16.44 -5.09
C ASP A 204 -6.97 17.28 -3.97
N SER A 205 -7.76 17.65 -2.95
CA SER A 205 -7.31 18.25 -1.68
C SER A 205 -6.17 17.48 -1.00
N TYR A 206 -6.08 16.17 -1.21
CA TYR A 206 -5.02 15.31 -0.68
C TYR A 206 -3.64 15.62 -1.27
N ASN A 207 -3.52 16.20 -2.46
CA ASN A 207 -2.22 16.54 -3.06
C ASN A 207 -1.38 17.40 -2.08
N SER A 208 -1.95 18.49 -1.57
CA SER A 208 -1.27 19.37 -0.61
C SER A 208 -0.82 18.62 0.65
N TYR A 209 -1.66 17.72 1.17
CA TYR A 209 -1.33 16.91 2.35
C TYR A 209 -0.22 15.89 2.08
N CYS A 210 -0.32 15.15 0.98
CA CYS A 210 0.60 14.07 0.60
C CYS A 210 1.96 14.61 0.15
N SER A 211 1.99 15.67 -0.67
CA SER A 211 3.23 16.32 -1.12
C SER A 211 4.06 16.93 0.02
N ASN A 212 3.42 17.33 1.14
CA ASN A 212 4.11 17.79 2.35
C ASN A 212 4.70 16.66 3.22
N GLN A 213 4.32 15.38 3.01
CA GLN A 213 4.68 14.30 3.93
C GLN A 213 6.19 14.08 4.08
N VAL A 214 6.99 14.34 3.04
CA VAL A 214 8.45 14.28 3.12
C VAL A 214 9.02 15.29 4.15
N ALA A 215 8.51 16.52 4.14
CA ALA A 215 8.94 17.60 5.03
C ALA A 215 8.39 17.42 6.46
N ALA A 216 7.14 16.97 6.59
CA ALA A 216 6.54 16.59 7.86
C ALA A 216 7.32 15.44 8.53
N LYS A 217 7.68 14.40 7.77
CA LYS A 217 8.44 13.24 8.26
C LYS A 217 9.84 13.61 8.70
N ALA A 218 10.55 14.40 7.90
CA ALA A 218 11.90 14.84 8.21
C ALA A 218 11.94 15.70 9.49
N LEU A 219 10.99 16.63 9.65
CA LEU A 219 10.87 17.44 10.87
C LEU A 219 10.50 16.58 12.09
N LEU A 220 9.53 15.67 11.97
CA LEU A 220 9.16 14.76 13.07
C LEU A 220 10.31 13.83 13.48
N ASP A 221 11.08 13.30 12.53
CA ASP A 221 12.25 12.45 12.82
C ASP A 221 13.42 13.23 13.43
N HIS A 222 13.56 14.53 13.12
CA HIS A 222 14.50 15.42 13.80
C HIS A 222 14.00 15.72 15.23
N LYS A 223 12.75 16.15 15.38
CA LYS A 223 12.15 16.50 16.67
C LYS A 223 12.02 15.33 17.64
N LYS A 224 11.97 14.08 17.15
CA LYS A 224 12.10 12.86 17.99
C LYS A 224 13.44 12.75 18.76
N GLN A 225 14.42 13.62 18.49
CA GLN A 225 15.66 13.75 19.26
C GLN A 225 15.53 14.72 20.47
N ASP A 226 14.52 15.59 20.50
CA ASP A 226 14.20 16.40 21.67
C ASP A 226 13.55 15.51 22.75
N HIS A 227 14.13 15.53 23.95
CA HIS A 227 13.63 14.73 25.07
C HIS A 227 12.16 15.01 25.42
N ARG A 228 11.68 16.26 25.30
CA ARG A 228 10.29 16.66 25.59
C ARG A 228 9.33 16.07 24.57
N VAL A 229 9.71 16.08 23.29
CA VAL A 229 8.93 15.46 22.20
C VAL A 229 8.93 13.94 22.34
N HIS A 230 10.09 13.34 22.61
CA HIS A 230 10.22 11.89 22.81
C HIS A 230 9.38 11.38 23.99
N ASP A 231 9.52 12.00 25.17
CA ASP A 231 8.74 11.69 26.38
C ASP A 231 7.22 11.83 26.13
N PHE A 232 6.79 12.89 25.45
CA PHE A 232 5.38 13.05 25.08
C PHE A 232 4.88 11.94 24.16
N LEU A 233 5.58 11.65 23.07
CA LEU A 233 5.18 10.59 22.12
C LEU A 233 5.17 9.20 22.77
N GLN A 234 6.10 8.94 23.71
CA GLN A 234 6.12 7.70 24.50
C GLN A 234 4.88 7.58 25.41
N ARG A 235 4.47 8.66 26.09
CA ARG A 235 3.23 8.67 26.90
C ARG A 235 1.97 8.44 26.05
N CYS A 236 1.93 8.95 24.82
CA CYS A 236 0.86 8.65 23.87
C CYS A 236 0.86 7.16 23.47
N LEU A 237 2.02 6.58 23.16
CA LEU A 237 2.17 5.15 22.87
C LEU A 237 1.78 4.26 24.06
N GLU A 238 2.04 4.69 25.30
CA GLU A 238 1.63 3.97 26.52
C GLU A 238 0.11 4.04 26.74
N SER A 239 -0.51 5.18 26.45
CA SER A 239 -1.93 5.44 26.60
C SER A 239 -2.84 4.57 25.70
N PRO A 240 -4.05 4.17 26.14
CA PRO A 240 -4.91 3.27 25.35
C PRO A 240 -5.38 3.80 24.00
N PHE A 241 -5.54 5.13 23.85
CA PHE A 241 -6.10 5.74 22.65
C PHE A 241 -5.23 5.54 21.40
N SER A 242 -3.91 5.42 21.56
CA SER A 242 -2.99 5.23 20.43
C SER A 242 -3.14 3.87 19.77
N ARG A 243 -3.77 2.89 20.45
CA ARG A 243 -3.85 1.48 20.02
C ARG A 243 -2.46 0.86 19.73
N LYS A 244 -1.40 1.41 20.34
CA LYS A 244 0.03 1.11 20.09
C LYS A 244 0.55 1.51 18.69
N LEU A 245 -0.10 2.47 18.05
CA LEU A 245 0.39 3.17 16.87
C LEU A 245 1.14 4.46 17.28
N ASP A 246 2.25 4.78 16.61
CA ASP A 246 2.95 6.06 16.84
C ASP A 246 2.28 7.22 16.05
N LEU A 247 2.71 8.46 16.28
CA LEU A 247 2.16 9.63 15.57
C LEU A 247 2.31 9.50 14.04
N TRP A 248 3.40 8.91 13.53
CA TRP A 248 3.55 8.73 12.08
C TRP A 248 2.50 7.79 11.49
N ASN A 249 2.14 6.72 12.21
CA ASN A 249 1.05 5.83 11.79
C ASN A 249 -0.30 6.56 11.70
N PHE A 250 -0.56 7.60 12.50
CA PHE A 250 -1.76 8.44 12.38
C PHE A 250 -1.67 9.41 11.19
N LEU A 251 -0.51 10.03 10.95
CA LEU A 251 -0.29 10.94 9.81
C LEU A 251 -0.35 10.21 8.45
N ASP A 252 -0.05 8.90 8.41
CA ASP A 252 -0.19 8.07 7.20
C ASP A 252 -1.65 7.62 6.91
N ILE A 253 -2.60 7.79 7.85
CA ILE A 253 -3.98 7.31 7.70
C ILE A 253 -4.67 7.85 6.43
N PRO A 254 -4.59 9.15 6.07
CA PRO A 254 -5.18 9.65 4.84
C PRO A 254 -4.66 8.89 3.61
N ARG A 255 -3.33 8.84 3.40
CA ARG A 255 -2.71 8.10 2.28
C ARG A 255 -3.13 6.62 2.30
N SER A 256 -3.18 6.02 3.49
CA SER A 256 -3.63 4.65 3.72
C SER A 256 -5.12 4.42 3.43
N ARG A 257 -6.00 5.44 3.50
CA ARG A 257 -7.41 5.35 3.06
C ARG A 257 -7.51 5.53 1.55
N LEU A 258 -6.86 6.55 0.99
CA LEU A 258 -6.94 6.91 -0.43
C LEU A 258 -6.70 5.70 -1.35
N VAL A 259 -5.68 4.89 -1.02
CA VAL A 259 -5.31 3.68 -1.77
C VAL A 259 -6.24 2.47 -1.59
N LYS A 260 -7.20 2.53 -0.66
CA LYS A 260 -8.18 1.45 -0.41
C LYS A 260 -9.49 1.64 -1.18
N TYR A 261 -9.86 2.86 -1.57
CA TYR A 261 -11.06 3.10 -2.38
C TYR A 261 -11.12 2.23 -3.67
N PRO A 262 -10.04 2.07 -4.47
CA PRO A 262 -10.05 1.18 -5.63
C PRO A 262 -10.28 -0.32 -5.33
N LEU A 263 -10.23 -0.73 -4.05
CA LEU A 263 -10.53 -2.09 -3.59
C LEU A 263 -11.97 -2.16 -3.04
N LEU A 264 -12.38 -1.17 -2.24
CA LEU A 264 -13.73 -1.07 -1.67
C LEU A 264 -14.79 -0.97 -2.78
N LEU A 265 -14.62 -0.06 -3.75
CA LEU A 265 -15.56 0.07 -4.86
C LEU A 265 -15.62 -1.20 -5.73
N ARG A 266 -14.49 -1.92 -5.91
CA ARG A 266 -14.45 -3.19 -6.63
C ARG A 266 -15.22 -4.30 -5.91
N GLU A 267 -15.18 -4.37 -4.58
CA GLU A 267 -15.96 -5.36 -3.83
C GLU A 267 -17.46 -5.04 -3.86
N ILE A 268 -17.87 -3.76 -3.86
CA ILE A 268 -19.27 -3.37 -4.11
C ILE A 268 -19.69 -3.81 -5.53
N LEU A 269 -18.96 -3.40 -6.57
CA LEU A 269 -19.25 -3.70 -7.99
C LEU A 269 -19.39 -5.22 -8.26
N LYS A 270 -18.53 -6.03 -7.66
CA LYS A 270 -18.54 -7.49 -7.72
C LYS A 270 -19.87 -8.11 -7.24
N HIS A 271 -20.52 -7.47 -6.25
CA HIS A 271 -21.82 -7.92 -5.72
C HIS A 271 -23.02 -7.20 -6.35
N THR A 272 -22.82 -6.07 -7.05
CA THR A 272 -23.86 -5.40 -7.86
C THR A 272 -24.39 -6.31 -8.99
N PRO A 273 -25.72 -6.36 -9.24
CA PRO A 273 -26.30 -7.03 -10.41
C PRO A 273 -25.83 -6.42 -11.75
N ASN A 274 -26.04 -7.12 -12.87
CA ASN A 274 -25.57 -6.65 -14.19
C ASN A 274 -26.49 -5.56 -14.78
N ASP A 275 -27.75 -5.63 -14.39
CA ASP A 275 -28.91 -4.80 -14.73
C ASP A 275 -29.09 -3.58 -13.79
N HIS A 276 -28.29 -3.49 -12.72
CA HIS A 276 -28.43 -2.47 -11.68
C HIS A 276 -27.63 -1.19 -12.04
N PRO A 277 -28.23 0.02 -11.98
CA PRO A 277 -27.62 1.23 -12.55
C PRO A 277 -26.38 1.74 -11.81
N ASP A 278 -26.13 1.33 -10.55
CA ASP A 278 -24.82 1.56 -9.91
C ASP A 278 -23.66 0.95 -10.71
N ARG A 279 -23.87 -0.06 -11.58
CA ARG A 279 -22.78 -0.78 -12.23
C ARG A 279 -21.88 0.17 -13.05
N GLN A 280 -22.47 0.98 -13.93
CA GLN A 280 -21.74 1.93 -14.76
C GLN A 280 -21.05 3.00 -13.90
N HIS A 281 -21.78 3.60 -12.96
CA HIS A 281 -21.24 4.60 -12.04
C HIS A 281 -20.10 4.07 -11.15
N LEU A 282 -20.14 2.79 -10.75
CA LEU A 282 -19.05 2.16 -9.99
C LEU A 282 -17.83 1.87 -10.89
N GLU A 283 -18.02 1.43 -12.13
CA GLU A 283 -16.95 1.25 -13.11
C GLU A 283 -16.27 2.60 -13.43
N GLU A 284 -17.05 3.67 -13.59
CA GLU A 284 -16.59 5.07 -13.71
C GLU A 284 -15.82 5.52 -12.47
N ALA A 285 -16.43 5.45 -11.28
CA ALA A 285 -15.82 5.87 -10.02
C ALA A 285 -14.52 5.10 -9.71
N ILE A 286 -14.43 3.82 -10.06
CA ILE A 286 -13.20 3.01 -9.98
C ILE A 286 -12.10 3.56 -10.88
N ASN A 287 -12.42 4.07 -12.07
CA ASN A 287 -11.45 4.69 -12.97
C ASN A 287 -11.03 6.07 -12.46
N MET A 288 -11.97 6.91 -12.01
CA MET A 288 -11.69 8.23 -11.42
C MET A 288 -10.70 8.11 -10.26
N ILE A 289 -10.98 7.24 -9.27
CA ILE A 289 -10.11 7.11 -8.09
C ILE A 289 -8.75 6.47 -8.42
N GLN A 290 -8.63 5.68 -9.48
CA GLN A 290 -7.32 5.22 -9.96
C GLN A 290 -6.51 6.37 -10.58
N GLY A 291 -7.15 7.28 -11.31
CA GLY A 291 -6.53 8.51 -11.81
C GLY A 291 -6.04 9.41 -10.67
N ILE A 292 -6.93 9.75 -9.74
CA ILE A 292 -6.63 10.59 -8.55
C ILE A 292 -5.48 9.98 -7.73
N VAL A 293 -5.51 8.66 -7.47
CA VAL A 293 -4.42 7.94 -6.77
C VAL A 293 -3.09 7.99 -7.54
N ALA A 294 -3.11 7.93 -8.87
CA ALA A 294 -1.89 8.00 -9.69
C ALA A 294 -1.31 9.42 -9.73
N GLU A 295 -2.15 10.44 -9.88
CA GLU A 295 -1.77 11.86 -9.95
C GLU A 295 -1.17 12.33 -8.61
N ILE A 296 -1.87 12.11 -7.49
CA ILE A 296 -1.37 12.45 -6.16
C ILE A 296 -0.04 11.73 -5.86
N ASN A 297 0.12 10.49 -6.33
CA ASN A 297 1.38 9.76 -6.19
C ASN A 297 2.52 10.38 -7.03
N MET A 298 2.24 10.81 -8.25
CA MET A 298 3.21 11.50 -9.11
C MET A 298 3.64 12.83 -8.48
N GLN A 299 2.68 13.65 -8.04
CA GLN A 299 2.90 14.95 -7.40
C GLN A 299 3.66 14.82 -6.07
N THR A 300 3.37 13.77 -5.29
CA THR A 300 4.13 13.43 -4.07
C THR A 300 5.57 13.04 -4.42
N GLY A 301 5.78 12.23 -5.46
CA GLY A 301 7.11 11.85 -5.94
C GLY A 301 7.94 13.02 -6.48
N GLU A 302 7.33 13.93 -7.26
CA GLU A 302 7.98 15.18 -7.67
C GLU A 302 8.35 16.06 -6.47
N SER A 303 7.50 16.09 -5.44
CA SER A 303 7.73 16.90 -4.24
C SER A 303 8.79 16.30 -3.30
N GLU A 304 8.88 14.97 -3.19
CA GLU A 304 10.01 14.29 -2.54
C GLU A 304 11.32 14.54 -3.31
N CYS A 305 11.30 14.44 -4.64
CA CYS A 305 12.44 14.72 -5.51
C CYS A 305 12.93 16.17 -5.33
N ARG A 306 12.02 17.15 -5.37
CA ARG A 306 12.29 18.58 -5.14
C ARG A 306 12.86 18.83 -3.75
N TYR A 307 12.21 18.30 -2.70
CA TYR A 307 12.63 18.43 -1.31
C TYR A 307 14.09 18.00 -1.08
N TYR A 308 14.50 16.88 -1.70
CA TYR A 308 15.88 16.41 -1.56
C TYR A 308 16.87 17.20 -2.44
N LYS A 309 16.48 17.61 -3.65
CA LYS A 309 17.32 18.47 -4.52
C LYS A 309 17.67 19.81 -3.88
N GLU A 310 16.71 20.47 -3.23
CA GLU A 310 16.90 21.70 -2.46
C GLU A 310 17.89 21.58 -1.29
N ARG A 311 18.20 20.35 -0.87
CA ARG A 311 19.05 20.05 0.30
C ARG A 311 20.40 19.42 -0.09
N LEU A 312 20.70 19.32 -1.39
CA LEU A 312 22.03 18.94 -1.88
C LEU A 312 23.01 20.10 -1.68
N LEU A 313 24.18 19.81 -1.09
CA LEU A 313 25.27 20.78 -0.93
C LEU A 313 26.47 20.37 -1.78
N TYR A 314 26.88 21.26 -2.68
CA TYR A 314 27.98 21.06 -3.62
C TYR A 314 29.27 21.64 -3.03
N LEU A 315 30.37 20.87 -3.05
CA LEU A 315 31.69 21.35 -2.60
C LEU A 315 32.47 22.05 -3.73
N GLU A 316 32.19 21.65 -4.96
CA GLU A 316 32.86 22.10 -6.17
C GLU A 316 31.78 22.36 -7.23
N GLU A 317 31.93 23.41 -8.04
CA GLU A 317 31.03 23.67 -9.18
C GLU A 317 31.05 22.51 -10.20
N SER A 318 32.13 21.72 -10.23
CA SER A 318 32.24 20.46 -10.99
C SER A 318 31.17 19.42 -10.65
N GLN A 319 30.59 19.48 -9.44
CA GLN A 319 29.62 18.53 -8.92
C GLN A 319 28.17 18.88 -9.28
N ARG A 320 27.91 20.05 -9.90
CA ARG A 320 26.60 20.35 -10.48
C ARG A 320 26.42 19.55 -11.77
N ASP A 321 25.28 18.89 -11.88
CA ASP A 321 24.91 18.11 -13.06
C ASP A 321 23.47 18.45 -13.45
N LEU A 322 23.28 18.80 -14.72
CA LEU A 322 21.96 19.13 -15.29
C LEU A 322 20.96 17.98 -15.13
N LEU A 323 21.42 16.72 -15.04
CA LEU A 323 20.57 15.56 -14.77
C LEU A 323 19.95 15.61 -13.36
N ILE A 324 20.62 16.24 -12.39
CA ILE A 324 20.04 16.48 -11.06
C ILE A 324 18.98 17.58 -11.18
N GLU A 325 19.30 18.68 -11.87
CA GLU A 325 18.42 19.84 -12.02
C GLU A 325 17.15 19.52 -12.83
N SER A 326 17.25 18.70 -13.89
CA SER A 326 16.12 18.23 -14.70
C SER A 326 15.29 17.12 -14.03
N SER A 327 15.86 16.34 -13.11
CA SER A 327 15.18 15.20 -12.50
C SER A 327 13.88 15.59 -11.79
N ARG A 328 12.78 14.94 -12.20
CA ARG A 328 11.46 15.03 -11.55
C ARG A 328 11.16 13.82 -10.66
N VAL A 329 11.74 12.65 -10.97
CA VAL A 329 11.51 11.40 -10.24
C VAL A 329 12.73 11.03 -9.42
N LEU A 330 12.52 10.76 -8.14
CA LEU A 330 13.47 10.06 -7.27
C LEU A 330 13.08 8.59 -7.24
N SER A 331 13.89 7.71 -7.84
CA SER A 331 13.58 6.28 -7.99
C SER A 331 13.81 5.48 -6.71
N CYS A 332 14.79 5.89 -5.90
CA CYS A 332 14.92 5.54 -4.48
C CYS A 332 16.00 6.39 -3.80
N HIS A 333 16.04 6.38 -2.46
CA HIS A 333 17.12 6.96 -1.67
C HIS A 333 17.23 6.32 -0.28
N GLY A 334 18.37 6.50 0.40
CA GLY A 334 18.54 6.02 1.78
C GLY A 334 19.99 5.97 2.28
N GLU A 335 20.16 5.58 3.56
CA GLU A 335 21.49 5.36 4.15
C GLU A 335 22.13 4.06 3.64
N LEU A 336 23.41 4.15 3.26
CA LEU A 336 24.28 3.04 2.89
C LEU A 336 25.66 3.24 3.54
N LYS A 337 26.38 2.15 3.85
CA LYS A 337 27.79 2.25 4.31
C LYS A 337 28.72 1.87 3.16
N ASN A 338 29.86 2.53 3.02
CA ASN A 338 30.88 2.05 2.07
C ASN A 338 31.80 0.99 2.70
N ASN A 339 32.64 0.35 1.89
CA ASN A 339 33.64 -0.64 2.33
C ASN A 339 34.75 -0.10 3.28
N ARG A 340 34.72 1.20 3.62
CA ARG A 340 35.57 1.85 4.64
C ARG A 340 34.80 2.19 5.91
N GLY A 341 33.54 1.74 6.03
CA GLY A 341 32.66 1.99 7.17
C GLY A 341 32.03 3.39 7.23
N ALA A 342 32.30 4.26 6.26
CA ALA A 342 31.68 5.58 6.24
C ALA A 342 30.18 5.46 5.88
N LYS A 343 29.32 6.07 6.71
CA LYS A 343 27.91 6.30 6.37
C LYS A 343 27.81 7.30 5.22
N LEU A 344 26.93 7.00 4.28
CA LEU A 344 26.58 7.82 3.13
C LEU A 344 25.05 7.84 3.01
N HIS A 345 24.50 8.89 2.42
CA HIS A 345 23.11 8.88 1.95
C HIS A 345 23.15 8.94 0.42
N VAL A 346 22.55 7.96 -0.24
CA VAL A 346 22.57 7.85 -1.70
C VAL A 346 21.19 8.19 -2.23
N PHE A 347 21.14 8.87 -3.37
CA PHE A 347 19.94 9.17 -4.14
C PHE A 347 20.10 8.54 -5.53
N LEU A 348 19.11 7.78 -5.98
CA LEU A 348 18.97 7.38 -7.37
C LEU A 348 17.80 8.18 -7.95
N PHE A 349 18.10 9.27 -8.64
CA PHE A 349 17.12 9.95 -9.47
C PHE A 349 16.85 9.14 -10.76
N GLN A 350 15.97 9.63 -11.62
CA GLN A 350 15.63 9.00 -12.89
C GLN A 350 16.89 8.70 -13.74
N ASP A 351 17.72 9.73 -13.96
CA ASP A 351 18.84 9.67 -14.92
C ASP A 351 20.23 9.78 -14.27
N VAL A 352 20.31 9.95 -12.94
CA VAL A 352 21.59 10.14 -12.22
C VAL A 352 21.56 9.56 -10.79
N LEU A 353 22.64 8.90 -10.39
CA LEU A 353 22.90 8.47 -9.01
C LEU A 353 23.87 9.45 -8.33
N VAL A 354 23.47 9.95 -7.15
CA VAL A 354 24.19 10.96 -6.38
C VAL A 354 24.57 10.38 -5.01
N ILE A 355 25.85 10.49 -4.66
CA ILE A 355 26.40 9.93 -3.41
C ILE A 355 26.73 11.08 -2.48
N THR A 356 26.10 11.13 -1.30
CA THR A 356 26.23 12.23 -0.35
C THR A 356 26.65 11.77 1.05
N ARG A 357 27.05 12.73 1.88
CA ARG A 357 27.14 12.62 3.33
C ARG A 357 26.08 13.52 3.95
N THR A 358 25.30 12.95 4.87
CA THR A 358 24.36 13.72 5.69
C THR A 358 25.14 14.68 6.60
N VAL A 359 24.78 15.97 6.58
CA VAL A 359 25.35 17.03 7.43
C VAL A 359 24.24 17.88 8.03
N SER A 360 24.54 18.56 9.14
CA SER A 360 23.67 19.62 9.67
C SER A 360 24.18 20.97 9.17
N HIS A 361 23.29 21.79 8.62
CA HIS A 361 23.61 23.13 8.11
C HIS A 361 22.45 24.07 8.43
N ASN A 362 22.71 25.13 9.21
CA ASN A 362 21.70 26.06 9.74
C ASN A 362 20.52 25.31 10.40
N GLU A 363 20.86 24.35 11.27
CA GLU A 363 19.93 23.43 11.97
C GLU A 363 19.09 22.50 11.07
N GLN A 364 19.20 22.60 9.74
CA GLN A 364 18.53 21.73 8.78
C GLN A 364 19.40 20.54 8.37
N LEU A 365 18.74 19.45 7.98
CA LEU A 365 19.37 18.25 7.47
C LEU A 365 19.68 18.41 5.97
N CYS A 366 20.97 18.44 5.62
CA CYS A 366 21.46 18.61 4.27
C CYS A 366 22.36 17.46 3.82
N TYR A 367 22.60 17.39 2.52
CA TYR A 367 23.21 16.23 1.84
C TYR A 367 24.39 16.69 0.99
N GLN A 368 25.57 16.72 1.60
CA GLN A 368 26.80 17.18 0.97
C GLN A 368 27.33 16.14 -0.01
N LEU A 369 27.52 16.50 -1.28
CA LEU A 369 28.02 15.57 -2.30
C LEU A 369 29.42 15.06 -1.91
N TYR A 370 29.56 13.73 -1.96
CA TYR A 370 30.78 13.02 -1.58
C TYR A 370 31.67 12.74 -2.79
N ARG A 371 31.08 12.57 -3.97
CA ARG A 371 31.73 12.30 -5.25
C ARG A 371 30.91 12.94 -6.37
N GLN A 372 31.50 12.96 -7.58
CA GLN A 372 30.79 13.38 -8.78
C GLN A 372 29.51 12.56 -8.99
N PRO A 373 28.43 13.15 -9.51
CA PRO A 373 27.24 12.42 -9.91
C PRO A 373 27.57 11.35 -10.97
N ILE A 374 26.78 10.27 -10.99
CA ILE A 374 26.99 9.12 -11.88
C ILE A 374 25.75 8.99 -12.77
N PRO A 375 25.80 9.37 -14.05
CA PRO A 375 24.67 9.21 -14.97
C PRO A 375 24.25 7.74 -15.08
N VAL A 376 22.94 7.47 -15.02
CA VAL A 376 22.38 6.10 -15.04
C VAL A 376 22.72 5.38 -16.34
N ARG A 377 22.86 6.10 -17.47
CA ARG A 377 23.37 5.53 -18.74
C ARG A 377 24.80 4.96 -18.60
N ASP A 378 25.67 5.60 -17.84
CA ASP A 378 27.11 5.29 -17.73
C ASP A 378 27.45 4.40 -16.51
N LEU A 379 26.43 4.14 -15.68
CA LEU A 379 26.48 3.28 -14.49
C LEU A 379 26.50 1.78 -14.86
N GLU A 380 27.16 0.97 -14.06
CA GLU A 380 27.10 -0.49 -14.04
C GLU A 380 26.88 -0.95 -12.59
N TRP A 381 26.32 -2.14 -12.36
CA TRP A 381 26.09 -2.63 -11.01
C TRP A 381 26.21 -4.15 -10.89
N GLU A 382 26.55 -4.61 -9.68
CA GLU A 382 26.91 -5.99 -9.41
C GLU A 382 26.44 -6.40 -8.00
N ASP A 383 25.72 -7.51 -7.90
CA ASP A 383 25.32 -8.13 -6.62
C ASP A 383 26.54 -8.89 -6.07
N LEU A 384 27.03 -8.51 -4.89
CA LEU A 384 28.23 -9.13 -4.30
C LEU A 384 27.86 -10.19 -3.25
N PRO A 385 28.37 -11.44 -3.39
CA PRO A 385 28.28 -12.46 -2.36
C PRO A 385 28.79 -12.00 -1.00
N ASP A 386 28.08 -12.42 0.04
CA ASP A 386 28.45 -12.19 1.43
C ASP A 386 29.84 -12.77 1.72
N GLY A 387 30.78 -11.92 2.15
CA GLY A 387 32.17 -12.32 2.42
C GLY A 387 33.20 -11.99 1.34
N GLU A 388 32.81 -11.60 0.12
CA GLU A 388 33.77 -11.23 -0.94
C GLU A 388 34.59 -9.98 -0.57
N ILE A 389 33.95 -9.00 0.06
CA ILE A 389 34.57 -7.70 0.32
C ILE A 389 35.61 -7.75 1.43
N ARG A 390 36.84 -7.36 1.05
CA ARG A 390 37.90 -6.95 1.96
C ARG A 390 37.61 -5.53 2.46
N LEU A 391 37.21 -5.41 3.72
CA LEU A 391 36.95 -4.13 4.38
C LEU A 391 38.26 -3.34 4.58
N GLY A 392 38.25 -2.06 4.24
CA GLY A 392 39.43 -1.19 4.32
C GLY A 392 39.43 -0.31 5.56
N GLY A 393 40.18 -0.68 6.60
CA GLY A 393 40.39 0.14 7.79
C GLY A 393 41.03 -0.61 8.97
N SER A 394 41.64 0.13 9.90
CA SER A 394 42.27 -0.44 11.11
C SER A 394 41.24 -0.78 12.18
N ILE A 395 40.47 -1.86 11.97
CA ILE A 395 39.46 -2.34 12.94
C ILE A 395 39.59 -3.87 13.13
N ARG A 396 40.68 -4.29 13.79
CA ARG A 396 40.73 -5.60 14.45
C ARG A 396 39.84 -5.56 15.71
N GLY A 397 38.54 -5.82 15.54
CA GLY A 397 37.56 -5.90 16.63
C GLY A 397 37.00 -7.31 16.79
N ALA A 398 36.78 -7.76 18.02
CA ALA A 398 36.38 -9.13 18.37
C ALA A 398 34.90 -9.49 18.09
N PHE A 399 34.26 -8.82 17.11
CA PHE A 399 32.89 -9.10 16.68
C PHE A 399 32.90 -9.86 15.37
N SER A 400 31.90 -10.70 15.11
CA SER A 400 31.94 -11.64 13.98
C SER A 400 32.15 -10.90 12.64
N ASN A 401 33.22 -11.27 11.94
CA ASN A 401 33.57 -10.69 10.63
C ASN A 401 32.41 -10.89 9.61
N ASN A 402 31.68 -11.98 9.79
CA ASN A 402 30.56 -12.44 8.96
C ASN A 402 29.30 -11.56 9.01
N GLU A 403 29.17 -10.56 9.89
CA GLU A 403 28.10 -9.55 9.75
C GLU A 403 28.58 -8.30 8.99
N ARG A 404 29.89 -8.03 9.03
CA ARG A 404 30.48 -6.81 8.47
C ARG A 404 30.73 -6.90 6.97
N THR A 405 30.68 -8.09 6.39
CA THR A 405 30.91 -8.39 4.97
C THR A 405 29.63 -8.78 4.21
N LYS A 406 28.46 -8.67 4.85
CA LYS A 406 27.15 -9.04 4.28
C LYS A 406 26.42 -7.90 3.62
N ASN A 407 25.47 -8.24 2.75
CA ASN A 407 24.51 -7.31 2.12
C ASN A 407 25.19 -6.21 1.27
N PHE A 408 26.31 -6.55 0.63
CA PHE A 408 27.00 -5.63 -0.27
C PHE A 408 26.51 -5.71 -1.72
N PHE A 409 26.61 -4.59 -2.42
CA PHE A 409 26.60 -4.49 -3.88
C PHE A 409 27.69 -3.50 -4.35
N ARG A 410 28.08 -3.60 -5.61
CA ARG A 410 29.07 -2.73 -6.26
C ARG A 410 28.40 -1.94 -7.38
N VAL A 411 28.77 -0.67 -7.48
CA VAL A 411 28.43 0.23 -8.58
C VAL A 411 29.75 0.60 -9.26
N THR A 412 29.82 0.43 -10.58
CA THR A 412 30.94 0.84 -11.43
C THR A 412 30.49 1.91 -12.40
N PHE A 413 31.43 2.73 -12.88
CA PHE A 413 31.20 3.70 -13.96
C PHE A 413 32.53 4.10 -14.58
N ARG A 414 32.51 4.60 -15.82
CA ARG A 414 33.69 5.15 -16.49
C ARG A 414 33.66 6.68 -16.42
N SER A 415 34.80 7.30 -16.08
CA SER A 415 35.00 8.74 -16.22
C SER A 415 36.42 9.03 -16.67
N SER A 416 36.59 9.94 -17.64
CA SER A 416 37.90 10.30 -18.21
C SER A 416 38.76 9.09 -18.63
N GLY A 417 38.13 8.03 -19.14
CA GLY A 417 38.78 6.77 -19.53
C GLY A 417 39.12 5.82 -18.37
N GLN A 418 39.04 6.26 -17.11
CA GLN A 418 39.26 5.41 -15.93
C GLN A 418 37.97 4.72 -15.48
N LEU A 419 38.10 3.50 -14.95
CA LEU A 419 37.02 2.78 -14.29
C LEU A 419 37.02 3.12 -12.80
N HIS A 420 35.91 3.65 -12.31
CA HIS A 420 35.68 3.93 -10.89
C HIS A 420 34.68 2.95 -10.30
N SER A 421 34.80 2.68 -8.99
CA SER A 421 33.91 1.76 -8.29
C SER A 421 33.58 2.20 -6.86
N HIS A 422 32.34 1.92 -6.46
CA HIS A 422 31.81 2.16 -5.12
C HIS A 422 31.06 0.92 -4.64
N CYS A 423 31.54 0.34 -3.53
CA CYS A 423 30.88 -0.77 -2.87
C CYS A 423 30.04 -0.26 -1.70
N PHE A 424 28.76 -0.61 -1.68
CA PHE A 424 27.77 -0.19 -0.69
C PHE A 424 27.24 -1.38 0.09
N GLN A 425 27.06 -1.20 1.40
CA GLN A 425 26.40 -2.11 2.32
C GLN A 425 24.99 -1.60 2.62
N ALA A 426 23.98 -2.43 2.37
CA ALA A 426 22.61 -2.21 2.83
C ALA A 426 22.45 -2.57 4.32
N SER A 427 21.32 -2.18 4.92
CA SER A 427 20.96 -2.60 6.29
C SER A 427 20.82 -4.12 6.43
N ASP A 428 20.25 -4.74 5.39
CA ASP A 428 19.80 -6.14 5.36
C ASP A 428 19.63 -6.61 3.91
N ALA A 429 19.32 -7.89 3.72
CA ALA A 429 19.18 -8.52 2.41
C ALA A 429 17.96 -8.01 1.61
N PHE A 430 16.88 -7.59 2.27
CA PHE A 430 15.71 -7.02 1.61
C PHE A 430 16.03 -5.62 1.09
N ASN A 431 16.67 -4.78 1.90
CA ASN A 431 17.12 -3.45 1.48
C ASN A 431 18.16 -3.51 0.34
N LYS A 432 19.10 -4.47 0.38
CA LYS A 432 20.00 -4.76 -0.76
C LYS A 432 19.22 -5.05 -2.04
N GLN A 433 18.22 -5.94 -1.98
CA GLN A 433 17.40 -6.26 -3.14
C GLN A 433 16.50 -5.11 -3.58
N GLN A 434 16.04 -4.22 -2.70
CA GLN A 434 15.36 -2.98 -3.10
C GLN A 434 16.29 -2.10 -3.96
N TRP A 435 17.50 -1.81 -3.47
CA TRP A 435 18.49 -1.02 -4.21
C TRP A 435 18.81 -1.62 -5.60
N LEU A 436 19.10 -2.91 -5.67
CA LEU A 436 19.40 -3.61 -6.92
C LEU A 436 18.21 -3.60 -7.91
N ASN A 437 16.98 -3.71 -7.40
CA ASN A 437 15.78 -3.63 -8.25
C ASN A 437 15.52 -2.21 -8.75
N CYS A 438 15.73 -1.17 -7.93
CA CYS A 438 15.59 0.23 -8.34
C CYS A 438 16.64 0.62 -9.38
N ILE A 439 17.92 0.24 -9.18
CA ILE A 439 18.99 0.48 -10.16
C ILE A 439 18.65 -0.19 -11.50
N ARG A 440 18.20 -1.46 -11.49
CA ARG A 440 17.76 -2.17 -12.71
C ARG A 440 16.60 -1.46 -13.40
N GLN A 441 15.61 -0.95 -12.65
CA GLN A 441 14.46 -0.24 -13.23
C GLN A 441 14.85 1.11 -13.86
N ALA A 442 15.67 1.91 -13.18
CA ALA A 442 16.20 3.16 -13.74
C ALA A 442 17.01 2.90 -15.03
N LYS A 443 17.84 1.85 -15.04
CA LYS A 443 18.59 1.42 -16.23
C LYS A 443 17.72 0.99 -17.40
N LEU A 444 16.63 0.26 -17.16
CA LEU A 444 15.68 -0.12 -18.20
C LEU A 444 14.93 1.09 -18.75
N ALA A 445 14.59 2.08 -17.90
CA ALA A 445 13.98 3.33 -18.35
C ALA A 445 14.94 4.16 -19.21
N ALA A 446 16.19 4.36 -18.76
CA ALA A 446 17.21 5.10 -19.49
C ALA A 446 17.63 4.43 -20.82
N GLY A 447 17.64 3.09 -20.88
CA GLY A 447 17.95 2.34 -22.10
C GLY A 447 16.81 2.28 -23.12
N GLY A 448 15.57 2.54 -22.71
CA GLY A 448 14.39 2.49 -23.58
C GLY A 448 14.28 3.62 -24.61
N GLY A 449 15.17 4.63 -24.55
CA GLY A 449 15.13 5.81 -25.41
C GLY A 449 15.68 5.61 -26.84
N SER A 450 16.21 4.43 -27.20
CA SER A 450 16.96 4.27 -28.46
C SER A 450 16.86 2.88 -29.12
N SER A 451 15.67 2.46 -29.55
CA SER A 451 15.54 1.38 -30.56
C SER A 451 14.19 1.40 -31.29
N SER A 452 13.98 2.38 -32.18
CA SER A 452 12.98 2.25 -33.26
C SER A 452 13.56 1.38 -34.39
N SER A 453 13.68 0.07 -34.12
CA SER A 453 14.22 -0.92 -35.05
C SER A 453 13.30 -2.13 -35.11
N ASP A 454 12.59 -2.25 -36.23
CA ASP A 454 11.57 -3.27 -36.49
C ASP A 454 12.15 -4.71 -36.49
N PRO A 455 11.65 -5.64 -35.65
CA PRO A 455 12.12 -7.02 -35.63
C PRO A 455 11.44 -7.83 -36.74
N GLY A 456 12.08 -7.89 -37.91
CA GLY A 456 11.70 -8.77 -39.01
C GLY A 456 11.58 -10.26 -38.62
N PRO A 457 10.87 -11.07 -39.41
CA PRO A 457 10.41 -12.40 -38.99
C PRO A 457 11.54 -13.39 -38.71
N PRO A 458 11.35 -14.33 -37.75
CA PRO A 458 12.41 -15.22 -37.30
C PRO A 458 12.71 -16.35 -38.30
N HIS A 459 13.96 -16.40 -38.78
CA HIS A 459 14.50 -17.58 -39.46
C HIS A 459 14.99 -18.62 -38.44
N THR A 460 14.48 -19.85 -38.54
CA THR A 460 14.90 -20.99 -37.71
C THR A 460 16.24 -21.56 -38.20
N PRO A 461 17.26 -21.77 -37.32
CA PRO A 461 18.57 -22.25 -37.75
C PRO A 461 18.64 -23.77 -37.97
N LEU A 462 19.40 -24.18 -38.99
CA LEU A 462 19.85 -25.56 -39.20
C LEU A 462 21.15 -25.82 -38.41
N PRO A 463 21.33 -27.00 -37.79
CA PRO A 463 22.60 -27.42 -37.21
C PRO A 463 23.53 -28.02 -38.28
N PHE A 464 24.82 -27.61 -38.28
CA PHE A 464 25.89 -28.30 -39.00
C PHE A 464 26.31 -29.57 -38.23
N SER A 465 26.65 -30.63 -38.97
CA SER A 465 27.26 -31.86 -38.43
C SER A 465 28.65 -32.10 -39.03
N SER A 466 29.55 -32.66 -38.22
CA SER A 466 30.95 -32.92 -38.59
C SER A 466 31.11 -34.10 -39.55
N GLU A 467 32.23 -34.12 -40.29
CA GLU A 467 32.62 -35.21 -41.19
C GLU A 467 32.89 -36.54 -40.47
N ALA A 468 32.81 -37.64 -41.22
CA ALA A 468 32.97 -39.02 -40.74
C ALA A 468 34.44 -39.51 -40.80
N THR A 469 34.83 -40.58 -40.11
CA THR A 469 34.73 -41.99 -40.58
C THR A 469 35.52 -42.91 -39.61
N PRO A 470 35.52 -44.25 -39.75
CA PRO A 470 34.39 -45.17 -39.99
C PRO A 470 34.43 -46.45 -39.09
N ARG A 471 33.32 -47.20 -38.96
CA ARG A 471 33.25 -48.68 -39.24
C ARG A 471 31.91 -49.39 -38.93
N LEU A 472 31.43 -50.09 -39.97
CA LEU A 472 30.87 -51.45 -40.03
C LEU A 472 29.47 -51.85 -39.45
N GLU A 473 28.81 -52.71 -40.24
CA GLU A 473 27.78 -53.73 -39.92
C GLU A 473 26.28 -53.35 -39.80
N ARG A 474 25.57 -53.61 -40.92
CA ARG A 474 24.31 -54.39 -41.09
C ARG A 474 22.92 -53.81 -40.78
N MET A 475 22.07 -53.94 -41.83
CA MET A 475 20.68 -54.49 -41.83
C MET A 475 19.56 -53.74 -41.07
N ASP A 476 18.32 -53.68 -41.56
CA ASP A 476 17.70 -54.07 -42.86
C ASP A 476 16.29 -53.41 -42.94
N ARG A 477 15.66 -53.40 -44.14
CA ARG A 477 14.23 -53.04 -44.40
C ARG A 477 13.84 -51.58 -44.15
N SER A 478 12.84 -50.97 -44.80
CA SER A 478 12.03 -51.15 -46.02
C SER A 478 10.95 -50.06 -45.92
N ASP A 479 10.70 -49.27 -46.97
CA ASP A 479 9.54 -49.37 -47.89
C ASP A 479 8.15 -49.17 -47.20
N SER A 480 7.19 -48.38 -47.72
CA SER A 480 7.14 -47.58 -48.97
C SER A 480 5.92 -46.62 -48.96
N GLU A 481 5.97 -45.54 -49.78
CA GLU A 481 4.91 -44.99 -50.68
C GLU A 481 3.45 -44.67 -50.18
N THR A 482 2.59 -43.83 -50.80
CA THR A 482 2.62 -42.65 -51.73
C THR A 482 1.21 -42.00 -51.79
N SER A 483 1.07 -40.85 -52.47
CA SER A 483 -0.15 -40.21 -53.03
C SER A 483 -1.12 -39.56 -52.03
N ASP A 484 -1.62 -38.33 -52.19
CA ASP A 484 -2.00 -37.47 -53.36
C ASP A 484 -3.43 -37.68 -53.89
N TYR A 485 -4.20 -36.58 -53.90
CA TYR A 485 -5.25 -36.30 -54.90
C TYR A 485 -5.43 -34.77 -55.02
N SER A 486 -5.73 -34.30 -56.23
CA SER A 486 -5.81 -32.87 -56.60
C SER A 486 -7.18 -32.50 -57.19
N MET A 487 -7.54 -31.21 -57.06
CA MET A 487 -8.10 -30.27 -58.08
C MET A 487 -9.29 -29.43 -57.57
N ASP A 488 -9.73 -28.32 -58.19
CA ASP A 488 -9.09 -27.11 -58.81
C ASP A 488 -10.24 -26.16 -59.31
N THR A 489 -9.95 -24.91 -59.72
CA THR A 489 -10.84 -23.91 -60.42
C THR A 489 -12.09 -23.39 -59.63
N SER A 490 -12.49 -22.11 -59.49
CA SER A 490 -12.50 -20.83 -60.27
C SER A 490 -13.81 -20.59 -61.09
N GLU A 491 -14.36 -19.38 -61.34
CA GLU A 491 -13.92 -17.98 -61.14
C GLU A 491 -15.09 -16.93 -61.23
N ALA A 492 -14.81 -15.61 -61.04
CA ALA A 492 -15.59 -14.41 -61.47
C ALA A 492 -16.99 -14.09 -60.83
N SER A 493 -17.65 -12.90 -60.95
CA SER A 493 -17.25 -11.46 -61.05
C SER A 493 -18.49 -10.52 -60.96
N THR A 494 -18.31 -9.23 -60.58
CA THR A 494 -19.24 -8.05 -60.74
C THR A 494 -20.63 -8.12 -60.03
N ASP A 495 -21.30 -7.02 -59.63
CA ASP A 495 -21.47 -5.69 -60.27
C ASP A 495 -21.88 -4.54 -59.28
N PHE A 496 -22.02 -3.30 -59.77
CA PHE A 496 -22.46 -2.07 -59.04
C PHE A 496 -23.89 -1.60 -59.44
N PRO A 497 -24.52 -0.66 -58.70
CA PRO A 497 -24.69 0.69 -59.27
C PRO A 497 -24.62 1.88 -58.26
N GLN A 498 -24.66 3.12 -58.78
CA GLN A 498 -24.53 4.40 -58.04
C GLN A 498 -25.41 5.49 -58.68
N MET A 499 -26.13 6.30 -57.87
CA MET A 499 -26.74 7.63 -58.18
C MET A 499 -27.55 8.12 -56.94
N GLU A 500 -27.79 9.41 -56.65
CA GLU A 500 -27.31 10.70 -57.22
C GLU A 500 -27.34 11.83 -56.13
N HIS A 501 -27.14 13.10 -56.52
CA HIS A 501 -26.95 14.27 -55.62
C HIS A 501 -28.25 15.03 -55.27
N THR A 502 -28.27 15.70 -54.11
CA THR A 502 -28.85 17.06 -53.94
C THR A 502 -28.13 17.83 -52.81
N GLU A 503 -27.87 19.12 -53.01
CA GLU A 503 -27.38 20.05 -51.99
C GLU A 503 -28.54 20.81 -51.30
N SER A 504 -28.34 21.26 -50.05
CA SER A 504 -28.93 22.52 -49.57
C SER A 504 -28.27 23.03 -48.28
N SER A 505 -27.94 24.32 -48.24
CA SER A 505 -27.43 25.04 -47.06
C SER A 505 -28.57 25.52 -46.16
N ASN A 506 -28.36 25.58 -44.84
CA ASN A 506 -28.48 26.84 -44.06
C ASN A 506 -28.12 26.73 -42.56
N ARG A 507 -27.29 27.67 -42.10
CA ARG A 507 -27.34 28.22 -40.72
C ARG A 507 -28.47 29.27 -40.64
N PRO A 508 -28.88 29.72 -39.44
CA PRO A 508 -28.35 31.02 -38.98
C PRO A 508 -27.93 30.95 -37.47
N PRO A 509 -27.85 32.01 -36.64
CA PRO A 509 -26.60 32.29 -35.93
C PRO A 509 -26.72 32.39 -34.39
N GLU A 510 -25.63 32.79 -33.74
CA GLU A 510 -25.50 33.05 -32.30
C GLU A 510 -26.25 34.32 -31.84
N LEU A 511 -26.74 34.29 -30.60
CA LEU A 511 -26.79 35.41 -29.65
C LEU A 511 -26.81 34.87 -28.20
#